data_AF-D8RIF4-F1
#
_entry.id   AF-D8RIF4-F1
#
_cell.length_a   1.000
_cell.length_b   1.000
_cell.length_c   1.000
_cell.angle_alpha   90.00
_cell.angle_beta   90.00
_cell.angle_gamma   90.00
#
_symmetry.space_group_name_H-M   'P 1'
#
loop_
_entity.id
_entity.type
_entity.pdbx_description
1 polymer ?
#
loop_
_entity_poly.entity_id
_entity_poly.type
_entity_poly.pdbx_seq_one_letter_code
_entity_poly.pdbx_strand_id
1 'polypeptide(L)'
;MDKIVVSITPVEHLFDDFARLANRLHKIHLDLRSGRSWKQHVCSAGLDFGKINQKFLGQKNRYVYMCYYGPWPKICGLAKVNLVWRQGDSNMSCLPAGVPYGFHGIFINADQIANQNHATF
;
A
#
# COMPACT_ATOMS: atom_id res chain seq x y z
N MET A 1 -1.12 -16.18 9.18
CA MET A 1 -1.03 -15.47 7.89
C MET A 1 -0.95 -13.98 8.14
N ASP A 2 -0.16 -13.28 7.35
CA ASP A 2 -0.06 -11.82 7.40
C ASP A 2 -1.00 -11.17 6.38
N LYS A 3 -1.65 -10.07 6.76
CA LYS A 3 -2.47 -9.20 5.90
C LYS A 3 -2.02 -7.76 6.05
N ILE A 4 -2.00 -7.01 4.95
CA ILE A 4 -1.72 -5.57 4.96
C ILE A 4 -3.05 -4.83 4.99
N VAL A 5 -3.18 -3.89 5.91
CA VAL A 5 -4.42 -3.13 6.16
C VAL A 5 -4.07 -1.67 6.33
N VAL A 6 -4.87 -0.80 5.71
CA VAL A 6 -4.82 0.64 5.93
C VAL A 6 -5.87 0.99 6.98
N SER A 7 -5.46 1.66 8.04
CA SER A 7 -6.36 2.28 9.01
C SER A 7 -6.57 3.72 8.59
N ILE A 8 -7.82 4.09 8.36
CA ILE A 8 -8.23 5.45 8.00
C ILE A 8 -8.78 6.10 9.28
N THR A 9 -8.62 7.42 9.40
CA THR A 9 -9.31 8.18 10.47
C THR A 9 -10.82 7.89 10.39
N PRO A 10 -11.49 7.57 11.51
CA PRO A 10 -12.90 7.26 11.52
C PRO A 10 -13.76 8.35 10.86
N VAL A 11 -14.86 7.95 10.22
CA VAL A 11 -15.69 8.87 9.40
C VAL A 11 -16.31 9.99 10.24
N GLU A 12 -16.50 9.74 11.54
CA GLU A 12 -17.05 10.70 12.49
C GLU A 12 -16.13 11.92 12.65
N HIS A 13 -14.82 11.72 12.49
CA HIS A 13 -13.81 12.77 12.55
C HIS A 13 -13.37 13.25 11.16
N LEU A 14 -14.01 12.76 10.09
CA LEU A 14 -13.64 13.09 8.72
C LEU A 14 -13.86 14.57 8.41
N PHE A 15 -14.93 15.15 8.96
CA PHE A 15 -15.37 16.51 8.70
C PHE A 15 -14.90 17.53 9.74
N ASP A 16 -14.35 17.06 10.87
CA ASP A 16 -13.89 17.93 11.96
C ASP A 16 -12.59 18.65 11.61
N ASP A 17 -11.63 17.92 11.03
CA ASP A 17 -10.32 18.47 10.65
C ASP A 17 -9.67 17.64 9.55
N PHE A 18 -9.82 18.10 8.30
CA PHE A 18 -9.22 17.46 7.13
C PHE A 18 -7.68 17.38 7.20
N ALA A 19 -7.02 18.26 7.94
CA ALA A 19 -5.57 18.23 8.10
C ALA A 19 -5.09 17.13 9.06
N ARG A 20 -5.99 16.60 9.91
CA ARG A 20 -5.71 15.49 10.84
C ARG A 20 -6.01 14.11 10.27
N LEU A 21 -6.50 14.03 9.04
CA LEU A 21 -6.72 12.76 8.37
C LEU A 21 -5.38 12.08 8.10
N ALA A 22 -5.19 10.91 8.70
CA ALA A 22 -3.98 10.14 8.54
C ALA A 22 -4.33 8.69 8.23
N ASN A 23 -4.02 8.27 7.00
CA ASN A 23 -4.03 6.86 6.66
C ASN A 23 -2.75 6.24 7.22
N ARG A 24 -2.87 5.18 8.02
CA ARG A 24 -1.72 4.46 8.60
C ARG A 24 -1.69 3.04 8.08
N LEU A 25 -0.50 2.60 7.70
CA LEU A 25 -0.29 1.25 7.21
C LEU A 25 0.03 0.31 8.37
N HIS A 26 -0.75 -0.76 8.45
CA HIS A 26 -0.59 -1.82 9.45
C HIS A 26 -0.48 -3.19 8.80
N LYS A 27 0.20 -4.08 9.52
CA LYS A 27 0.28 -5.50 9.23
C LYS A 27 -0.48 -6.25 10.31
N ILE A 28 -1.50 -6.99 9.93
CA ILE A 28 -2.24 -7.87 10.83
C ILE A 28 -1.68 -9.28 10.67
N HIS A 29 -1.28 -9.88 11.79
CA HIS A 29 -0.95 -11.29 11.85
C HIS A 29 -2.14 -12.06 12.41
N LEU A 30 -2.53 -13.11 11.70
CA LEU A 30 -3.60 -14.03 12.06
C LEU A 30 -2.99 -15.41 12.27
N ASP A 31 -2.83 -15.86 13.51
CA ASP A 31 -2.43 -17.23 13.79
C ASP A 31 -3.67 -18.13 13.81
N LEU A 32 -3.87 -18.87 12.71
CA LEU A 32 -5.00 -19.78 12.57
C LEU A 32 -4.88 -21.05 13.43
N ARG A 33 -3.68 -21.37 13.93
CA ARG A 33 -3.48 -22.53 14.81
C ARG A 33 -3.89 -22.22 16.24
N SER A 34 -3.50 -21.05 16.74
CA SER A 34 -3.85 -20.61 18.10
C SER A 34 -5.14 -19.78 18.18
N GLY A 35 -5.69 -19.36 17.04
CA GLY A 35 -6.84 -18.45 16.96
C GLY A 35 -6.53 -17.01 17.35
N ARG A 36 -5.26 -16.66 17.56
CA ARG A 36 -4.85 -15.32 18.01
C ARG A 36 -4.61 -14.39 16.82
N SER A 37 -4.85 -13.10 17.03
CA SER A 37 -4.48 -12.07 16.07
C SER A 37 -3.79 -10.90 16.76
N TRP A 38 -2.90 -10.22 16.04
CA TRP A 38 -2.33 -8.95 16.50
C TRP A 38 -2.04 -8.03 15.33
N LYS A 39 -1.93 -6.74 15.64
CA LYS A 39 -1.67 -5.67 14.68
C LYS A 39 -0.29 -5.08 14.95
N GLN A 40 0.48 -4.89 13.88
CA GLN A 40 1.79 -4.27 13.90
C GLN A 40 1.75 -3.01 13.01
N HIS A 41 2.28 -1.89 13.50
CA HIS A 41 2.46 -0.68 12.70
C HIS A 41 3.59 -0.86 11.67
N VAL A 42 3.37 -0.38 10.45
CA VAL A 42 4.36 -0.45 9.36
C VAL A 42 4.86 0.94 8.97
N CYS A 43 3.95 1.90 8.77
CA CYS A 43 4.29 3.25 8.35
C CYS A 43 3.13 4.21 8.65
N SER A 44 3.46 5.43 9.10
CA SER A 44 2.48 6.51 9.34
C SER A 44 2.23 7.41 8.11
N ALA A 45 2.87 7.15 6.97
CA ALA A 45 2.59 7.87 5.74
C ALA A 45 1.17 7.58 5.25
N GLY A 46 0.48 8.62 4.75
CA GLY A 46 -0.80 8.49 4.10
C GLY A 46 -0.67 7.61 2.87
N LEU A 47 -1.04 6.34 2.99
CA LEU A 47 -0.91 5.32 1.94
C LEU A 47 -2.24 4.61 1.70
N ASP A 48 -2.57 4.37 0.44
CA ASP A 48 -3.75 3.59 0.04
C ASP A 48 -3.52 2.92 -1.33
N PHE A 49 -4.53 2.22 -1.85
CA PHE A 49 -4.56 1.64 -3.19
C PHE A 49 -3.35 0.74 -3.47
N GLY A 50 -3.06 -0.15 -2.52
CA GLY A 50 -1.89 -1.01 -2.58
C GLY A 50 -1.93 -2.09 -3.67
N LYS A 51 -0.82 -2.26 -4.38
CA LYS A 51 -0.55 -3.32 -5.34
C LYS A 51 0.68 -4.12 -4.95
N ILE A 52 0.61 -5.42 -5.18
CA ILE A 52 1.72 -6.35 -4.98
C ILE A 52 2.04 -7.04 -6.31
N ASN A 53 3.19 -7.71 -6.35
CA ASN A 53 3.49 -8.59 -7.46
C ASN A 53 2.55 -9.80 -7.44
N GLN A 54 1.70 -9.91 -8.46
CA GLN A 54 0.69 -10.96 -8.56
C GLN A 54 1.29 -12.38 -8.62
N LYS A 55 2.56 -12.53 -9.06
CA LYS A 55 3.26 -13.83 -9.00
C LYS A 55 3.37 -14.40 -7.58
N PHE A 56 3.32 -13.53 -6.57
CA PHE A 56 3.40 -13.90 -5.16
C PHE A 56 2.05 -13.72 -4.44
N LEU A 57 0.93 -13.72 -5.16
CA LEU A 57 -0.39 -13.65 -4.53
C LEU A 57 -0.57 -14.85 -3.57
N GLY A 58 -1.03 -14.58 -2.35
CA GLY A 58 -1.14 -15.59 -1.29
C GLY A 58 0.18 -15.97 -0.62
N GLN A 59 1.32 -15.52 -1.15
CA GLN A 59 2.65 -15.74 -0.59
C GLN A 59 3.21 -14.47 0.07
N LYS A 60 4.34 -14.62 0.78
CA LYS A 60 5.01 -13.48 1.41
C LYS A 60 5.56 -12.53 0.33
N ASN A 61 5.00 -11.33 0.27
CA ASN A 61 5.52 -10.25 -0.56
C ASN A 61 6.46 -9.38 0.28
N ARG A 62 7.69 -9.18 -0.23
CA ARG A 62 8.64 -8.26 0.40
C ARG A 62 8.28 -6.81 0.17
N TYR A 63 7.64 -6.48 -0.93
CA TYR A 63 7.29 -5.10 -1.28
C TYR A 63 5.81 -4.97 -1.61
N VAL A 64 5.23 -3.85 -1.23
CA VAL A 64 3.93 -3.37 -1.71
C VAL A 64 4.13 -1.99 -2.31
N TYR A 65 3.46 -1.71 -3.42
CA TYR A 65 3.46 -0.44 -4.10
C TYR A 65 2.13 0.23 -3.78
N MET A 66 2.17 1.41 -3.17
CA MET A 66 0.97 2.10 -2.69
C MET A 66 0.95 3.52 -3.24
N CYS A 67 -0.25 4.08 -3.39
CA CYS A 67 -0.39 5.50 -3.64
C CYS A 67 -0.12 6.25 -2.34
N TYR A 68 0.68 7.31 -2.39
CA TYR A 68 0.87 8.19 -1.23
C TYR A 68 0.11 9.50 -1.42
N TYR A 69 -0.49 9.98 -0.33
CA TYR A 69 -1.24 11.22 -0.31
C TYR A 69 -0.32 12.41 0.02
N GLY A 70 -0.62 13.55 -0.60
CA GLY A 70 -0.23 14.86 -0.09
C GLY A 70 -1.32 15.40 0.83
N PRO A 71 -1.50 16.74 0.89
CA PRO A 71 -2.65 17.33 1.56
C PRO A 71 -3.93 16.70 1.03
N TRP A 72 -4.73 16.11 1.92
CA TRP A 72 -5.99 15.47 1.54
C TRP A 72 -6.87 16.49 0.77
N PRO A 73 -7.52 16.10 -0.34
CA PRO A 73 -7.70 14.74 -0.88
C PRO A 73 -6.68 14.30 -1.95
N LYS A 74 -5.56 15.02 -2.13
CA LYS A 74 -4.67 14.81 -3.27
C LYS A 74 -3.82 13.55 -3.12
N ILE A 75 -3.93 12.63 -4.09
CA ILE A 75 -2.91 11.59 -4.32
C ILE A 75 -1.75 12.23 -5.06
N CYS A 76 -0.54 12.10 -4.53
CA CYS A 76 0.65 12.79 -5.06
C CYS A 76 1.57 11.89 -5.88
N GLY A 77 1.51 10.58 -5.70
CA GLY A 77 2.34 9.66 -6.46
C GLY A 77 2.32 8.25 -5.91
N LEU A 78 3.36 7.49 -6.25
CA LEU A 78 3.53 6.11 -5.83
C LEU A 78 4.69 5.98 -4.85
N ALA A 79 4.58 5.01 -3.95
CA ALA A 79 5.61 4.67 -2.99
C ALA A 79 5.82 3.16 -2.98
N LYS A 80 7.08 2.74 -2.90
CA LYS A 80 7.46 1.35 -2.67
C LYS A 80 7.71 1.16 -1.18
N VAL A 81 6.94 0.30 -0.54
CA VAL A 81 7.05 -0.02 0.89
C VAL A 81 7.65 -1.40 1.05
N ASN A 82 8.70 -1.49 1.85
CA ASN A 82 9.33 -2.74 2.27
C ASN A 82 8.59 -3.33 3.47
N LEU A 83 8.04 -4.53 3.29
CA LEU A 83 7.26 -5.28 4.28
C LEU A 83 8.13 -6.25 5.10
N VAL A 84 9.42 -6.36 4.79
CA VAL A 84 10.34 -7.17 5.60
C VAL A 84 10.61 -6.44 6.90
N TRP A 85 10.56 -7.22 7.98
CA TRP A 85 10.56 -6.75 9.36
C TRP A 85 11.75 -5.82 9.65
N ARG A 86 11.47 -4.53 9.77
CA ARG A 86 12.34 -3.52 10.36
C ARG A 86 11.47 -2.56 11.16
N GLN A 87 11.88 -2.33 12.40
CA GLN A 87 11.22 -1.39 13.31
C GLN A 87 11.47 0.03 12.80
N GLY A 88 10.43 0.78 12.45
CA GLY A 88 10.52 2.21 12.10
C GLY A 88 9.88 2.62 10.76
N ASP A 89 9.67 3.93 10.59
CA ASP A 89 8.98 4.56 9.44
C ASP A 89 9.83 4.62 8.15
N SER A 90 11.12 4.25 8.21
CA SER A 90 12.07 4.27 7.08
C SER A 90 11.87 3.13 6.06
N ASN A 91 10.69 2.52 6.02
CA ASN A 91 10.37 1.38 5.16
C ASN A 91 9.80 1.79 3.80
N MET A 92 9.67 3.09 3.52
CA MET A 92 9.05 3.62 2.31
C MET A 92 10.06 4.41 1.46
N SER A 93 10.04 4.18 0.15
CA SER A 93 10.71 5.01 -0.85
C SER A 93 9.69 5.60 -1.79
N CYS A 94 9.61 6.93 -1.86
CA CYS A 94 8.78 7.61 -2.85
C CYS A 94 9.34 7.37 -4.26
N LEU A 95 8.45 7.12 -5.20
CA LEU A 95 8.75 7.05 -6.62
C LEU A 95 8.41 8.40 -7.27
N PRO A 96 8.99 8.74 -8.42
CA PRO A 96 8.75 10.01 -9.09
C PRO A 96 7.25 10.33 -9.22
N ALA A 97 6.90 11.57 -8.88
CA ALA A 97 5.54 12.08 -8.84
C ALA A 97 5.18 12.79 -10.15
N GLY A 98 3.91 12.73 -10.52
CA GLY A 98 3.37 13.29 -11.77
C GLY A 98 2.12 12.58 -12.27
N VAL A 99 1.32 12.05 -11.35
CA VAL A 99 0.15 11.25 -11.69
C VAL A 99 -1.10 12.14 -11.73
N PRO A 100 -2.01 11.95 -12.70
CA PRO A 100 -3.28 12.68 -12.75
C PRO A 100 -4.19 12.30 -11.59
N TYR A 101 -5.20 13.14 -11.31
CA TYR A 101 -6.24 12.81 -10.35
C TYR A 101 -6.96 11.51 -10.74
N GLY A 102 -7.31 10.70 -9.74
CA GLY A 102 -7.92 9.38 -9.96
C GLY A 102 -6.95 8.29 -10.41
N PHE A 103 -5.64 8.59 -10.48
CA PHE A 103 -4.65 7.56 -10.79
C PHE A 103 -4.61 6.49 -9.72
N HIS A 104 -4.68 5.24 -10.18
CA HIS A 104 -4.49 4.06 -9.37
C HIS A 104 -3.49 3.16 -10.08
N GLY A 105 -2.30 2.99 -9.47
CA GLY A 105 -1.22 2.22 -10.08
C GLY A 105 -1.60 0.77 -10.35
N ILE A 106 -1.02 0.20 -11.41
CA ILE A 106 -1.03 -1.24 -11.67
C ILE A 106 0.40 -1.75 -11.52
N PHE A 107 0.54 -2.94 -10.92
CA PHE A 107 1.81 -3.63 -10.92
C PHE A 107 1.87 -4.58 -12.13
N ILE A 108 2.86 -4.38 -12.99
CA ILE A 108 3.13 -5.24 -14.15
C ILE A 108 4.51 -5.86 -13.96
N ASN A 109 4.59 -7.18 -14.06
CA ASN A 109 5.86 -7.91 -13.99
C ASN A 109 6.53 -8.03 -15.37
N ALA A 110 7.82 -8.41 -15.41
CA ALA A 110 8.60 -8.49 -16.65
C ALA A 110 7.98 -9.41 -17.71
N ASP A 111 7.45 -10.58 -17.32
CA ASP A 111 6.80 -11.51 -18.24
C ASP A 111 5.53 -10.90 -18.85
N GLN A 112 4.75 -10.16 -18.05
CA GLN A 112 3.55 -9.46 -18.54
C GLN A 112 3.92 -8.38 -19.56
N ILE A 113 5.03 -7.65 -19.35
CA ILE A 113 5.53 -6.66 -20.32
C ILE A 113 6.00 -7.37 -21.60
N ALA A 114 6.77 -8.45 -21.47
CA ALA A 114 7.27 -9.21 -22.63
C ALA A 114 6.13 -9.73 -23.52
N ASN A 115 5.01 -10.11 -22.90
CA ASN A 115 3.84 -10.65 -23.60
C ASN A 115 2.89 -9.58 -24.19
N GLN A 116 3.15 -8.28 -24.02
CA GLN A 116 2.31 -7.21 -24.59
C GLN A 116 2.43 -7.10 -26.12
N ASN A 117 3.54 -7.56 -26.70
CA ASN A 117 3.82 -7.39 -28.14
C ASN A 117 3.15 -8.45 -29.05
N HIS A 118 2.39 -9.39 -28.50
CA HIS A 118 1.77 -10.48 -29.26
C HIS A 118 0.25 -10.32 -29.47
N ALA A 119 -0.32 -9.16 -29.15
CA ALA A 119 -1.68 -8.82 -29.56
C ALA A 119 -1.68 -8.43 -31.06
N THR A 120 -1.64 -9.42 -31.94
CA THR A 120 -2.03 -9.25 -33.35
C THR A 120 -3.53 -8.94 -33.37
N PHE A 121 -3.89 -7.73 -33.80
CA PHE A 121 -5.24 -7.35 -34.18
C PHE A 121 -5.64 -8.01 -35.50
#